data_AF-A0A7X1KQR5-F1
#
_entry.id   AF-A0A7X1KQR5-F1
#
_cell.length_a   1.000
_cell.length_b   1.000
_cell.length_c   1.000
_cell.angle_alpha   90.00
_cell.angle_beta   90.00
_cell.angle_gamma   90.00
#
_symmetry.space_group_name_H-M   'P 1'
#
loop_
_entity.id
_entity.type
_entity.pdbx_description
1 polymer ?
#
loop_
_entity_poly.entity_id
_entity_poly.type
_entity_poly.pdbx_seq_one_letter_code
_entity_poly.pdbx_strand_id
1 'polypeptide(L)'
;MAPRALGAAPAEPRRFDLAVPSGRAVTVTEWRPARAPRGTILFFHGAGSAPQYYPDMVGAWVRAGHRVLAPLHVDSREHPRTAEFTGLASWEARIADMRALVAHLGAEPYVAAGHSYGALAALALGGAEPILPAGLAGPIVPRRARAVIAFSPPAPVPVLITEQGYAALQVPALIQTGTLDIVPGMGAGGPDGWRGHLAPFTAATPGGNRYALVLTGVNHYFGGAICDFRQPGPPQREGLAAACTISALFLAAHGDGRGEARRRLDRMVGDRPGLQLLHK
;
A
#
# COMPACT_ATOMS: atom_id res chain seq x y z
N MET A 1 0.14 -11.75 37.10
CA MET A 1 -0.60 -11.19 35.94
C MET A 1 -0.65 -12.26 34.87
N ALA A 2 -1.83 -12.81 34.58
CA ALA A 2 -2.01 -13.81 33.53
C ALA A 2 -1.76 -13.18 32.13
N PRO A 3 -1.21 -13.92 31.16
CA PRO A 3 -1.06 -13.42 29.80
C PRO A 3 -2.46 -13.17 29.22
N ARG A 4 -2.68 -11.94 28.77
CA ARG A 4 -3.91 -11.51 28.12
C ARG A 4 -4.08 -12.34 26.84
N ALA A 5 -5.14 -13.14 26.76
CA ALA A 5 -5.43 -13.99 25.62
C ALA A 5 -5.29 -13.19 24.30
N LEU A 6 -4.48 -13.73 23.39
CA LEU A 6 -4.40 -13.27 22.01
C LEU A 6 -5.83 -13.24 21.45
N GLY A 7 -6.23 -12.11 20.88
CA GLY A 7 -7.59 -11.89 20.41
C GLY A 7 -8.08 -12.99 19.47
N ALA A 8 -9.40 -13.21 19.44
CA ALA A 8 -10.07 -14.17 18.60
C ALA A 8 -9.52 -14.18 17.16
N ALA A 9 -9.40 -15.38 16.58
CA ALA A 9 -8.95 -15.55 15.20
C ALA A 9 -9.80 -14.67 14.24
N PRO A 10 -9.19 -14.02 13.25
CA PRO A 10 -9.93 -13.25 12.27
C PRO A 10 -10.93 -14.15 11.54
N ALA A 11 -12.11 -13.62 11.24
CA ALA A 11 -13.11 -14.33 10.43
C ALA A 11 -12.54 -14.67 9.05
N GLU A 12 -12.99 -15.77 8.46
CA GLU A 12 -12.61 -16.13 7.09
C GLU A 12 -12.91 -14.98 6.11
N PRO A 13 -12.03 -14.76 5.12
CA PRO A 13 -12.23 -13.69 4.16
C PRO A 13 -13.47 -13.95 3.31
N ARG A 14 -14.26 -12.90 3.09
CA ARG A 14 -15.41 -12.93 2.18
C ARG A 14 -15.01 -12.40 0.82
N ARG A 15 -15.64 -12.89 -0.25
CA ARG A 15 -15.47 -12.35 -1.60
C ARG A 15 -16.80 -11.88 -2.15
N PHE A 16 -16.77 -10.78 -2.89
CA PHE A 16 -17.91 -10.25 -3.63
C PHE A 16 -17.42 -9.47 -4.84
N ASP A 17 -18.28 -9.29 -5.84
CA ASP A 17 -17.93 -8.59 -7.05
C ASP A 17 -18.54 -7.19 -7.08
N LEU A 18 -17.78 -6.23 -7.61
CA LEU A 18 -18.25 -4.90 -7.97
C LEU A 18 -18.24 -4.74 -9.49
N ALA A 19 -19.24 -4.06 -10.04
CA ALA A 19 -19.25 -3.74 -11.46
C ALA A 19 -18.46 -2.45 -11.74
N VAL A 20 -17.69 -2.44 -12.85
CA VAL A 20 -17.16 -1.21 -13.44
C VAL A 20 -17.95 -0.84 -14.71
N PRO A 21 -17.92 0.43 -15.18
CA PRO A 21 -18.71 0.88 -16.34
C PRO A 21 -18.50 0.09 -17.63
N SER A 22 -17.34 -0.56 -17.81
CA SER A 22 -17.07 -1.44 -18.95
C SER A 22 -17.79 -2.79 -18.88
N GLY A 23 -18.59 -3.05 -17.84
CA GLY A 23 -19.26 -4.33 -17.60
C GLY A 23 -18.36 -5.40 -16.97
N ARG A 24 -17.07 -5.11 -16.75
CA ARG A 24 -16.16 -6.02 -16.04
C ARG A 24 -16.52 -6.11 -14.55
N ALA A 25 -16.42 -7.31 -14.00
CA ALA A 25 -16.51 -7.55 -12.56
C ALA A 25 -15.13 -7.36 -11.89
N VAL A 26 -15.14 -6.79 -10.68
CA VAL A 26 -13.98 -6.60 -9.83
C VAL A 26 -14.20 -7.42 -8.57
N THR A 27 -13.55 -8.58 -8.47
CA THR A 27 -13.63 -9.41 -7.27
C THR A 27 -12.86 -8.74 -6.14
N VAL A 28 -13.56 -8.42 -5.06
CA VAL A 28 -13.01 -7.84 -3.84
C VAL A 28 -12.96 -8.90 -2.76
N THR A 29 -11.79 -9.05 -2.13
CA THR A 29 -11.65 -9.84 -0.90
C THR A 29 -11.76 -8.92 0.31
N GLU A 30 -12.63 -9.28 1.25
CA GLU A 30 -12.89 -8.56 2.50
C GLU A 30 -12.40 -9.37 3.69
N TRP A 31 -11.56 -8.75 4.52
CA TRP A 31 -11.24 -9.24 5.86
C TRP A 31 -11.85 -8.31 6.90
N ARG A 32 -12.48 -8.89 7.92
CA ARG A 32 -13.12 -8.14 9.00
C ARG A 32 -12.46 -8.46 10.35
N PRO A 33 -12.27 -7.45 11.22
CA PRO A 33 -11.86 -7.69 12.59
C PRO A 33 -12.97 -8.41 13.37
N ALA A 34 -12.60 -9.09 14.45
CA ALA A 34 -13.56 -9.81 15.31
C ALA A 34 -14.56 -8.88 16.03
N ARG A 35 -14.26 -7.57 16.10
CA ARG A 35 -15.13 -6.53 16.68
C ARG A 35 -15.58 -5.56 15.58
N ALA A 36 -16.47 -4.63 15.92
CA ALA A 36 -16.84 -3.55 15.03
C ALA A 36 -15.58 -2.85 14.46
N PRO A 37 -15.46 -2.68 13.13
CA PRO A 37 -14.31 -2.04 12.52
C PRO A 37 -14.11 -0.61 13.01
N ARG A 38 -12.86 -0.24 13.27
CA ARG A 38 -12.45 1.12 13.66
C ARG A 38 -12.28 2.04 12.46
N GLY A 39 -12.15 1.45 11.27
CA GLY A 39 -12.05 2.09 9.98
C GLY A 39 -11.84 1.05 8.87
N THR A 40 -11.84 1.52 7.63
CA THR A 40 -11.63 0.69 6.44
C THR A 40 -10.29 1.02 5.79
N ILE A 41 -9.59 -0.02 5.34
CA ILE A 41 -8.41 0.05 4.48
C ILE A 41 -8.76 -0.47 3.10
N LEU A 42 -8.46 0.32 2.08
CA LEU A 42 -8.43 -0.15 0.69
C LEU A 42 -7.01 -0.61 0.39
N PHE A 43 -6.80 -1.91 0.22
CA PHE A 43 -5.47 -2.51 -0.03
C PHE A 43 -5.30 -2.94 -1.48
N PHE A 44 -4.22 -2.51 -2.12
CA PHE A 44 -3.93 -2.81 -3.53
C PHE A 44 -2.64 -3.64 -3.67
N HIS A 45 -2.72 -4.76 -4.38
CA HIS A 45 -1.59 -5.66 -4.58
C HIS A 45 -0.60 -5.16 -5.65
N GLY A 46 0.62 -5.70 -5.64
CA GLY A 46 1.66 -5.42 -6.64
C GLY A 46 1.34 -6.00 -8.03
N ALA A 47 2.14 -5.66 -9.03
CA ALA A 47 1.96 -6.16 -10.40
C ALA A 47 2.08 -7.69 -10.46
N GLY A 48 1.16 -8.37 -11.16
CA GLY A 48 1.19 -9.83 -11.27
C GLY A 48 0.93 -10.61 -9.96
N SER A 49 0.54 -9.92 -8.89
CA SER A 49 0.27 -10.47 -7.56
C SER A 49 -1.22 -10.61 -7.29
N ALA A 50 -1.64 -10.97 -6.09
CA ALA A 50 -3.03 -11.09 -5.70
C ALA A 50 -3.21 -10.80 -4.19
N PRO A 51 -4.42 -10.43 -3.73
CA PRO A 51 -4.65 -10.08 -2.33
C PRO A 51 -4.21 -11.15 -1.31
N GLN A 52 -4.35 -12.43 -1.63
CA GLN A 52 -3.96 -13.54 -0.75
C GLN A 52 -2.45 -13.65 -0.49
N TYR A 53 -1.60 -12.96 -1.27
CA TYR A 53 -0.14 -12.99 -1.12
C TYR A 53 0.41 -11.98 -0.12
N TYR A 54 -0.45 -11.39 0.73
CA TYR A 54 -0.09 -10.41 1.75
C TYR A 54 -0.67 -10.71 3.15
N PRO A 55 -0.65 -11.98 3.63
CA PRO A 55 -1.37 -12.37 4.83
C PRO A 55 -0.88 -11.65 6.10
N ASP A 56 0.43 -11.42 6.22
CA ASP A 56 1.00 -10.77 7.41
C ASP A 56 0.62 -9.29 7.52
N MET A 57 0.66 -8.56 6.40
CA MET A 57 0.28 -7.14 6.32
C MET A 57 -1.21 -6.97 6.60
N VAL A 58 -2.06 -7.70 5.87
CA VAL A 58 -3.52 -7.66 6.06
C VAL A 58 -3.88 -8.10 7.48
N GLY A 59 -3.27 -9.18 7.97
CA GLY A 59 -3.48 -9.68 9.32
C GLY A 59 -3.09 -8.67 10.40
N ALA A 60 -2.02 -7.91 10.21
CA ALA A 60 -1.61 -6.86 11.15
C ALA A 60 -2.68 -5.75 11.27
N TRP A 61 -3.25 -5.31 10.16
CA TRP A 61 -4.30 -4.29 10.18
C TRP A 61 -5.64 -4.79 10.70
N VAL A 62 -6.02 -6.02 10.35
CA VAL A 62 -7.22 -6.66 10.91
C VAL A 62 -7.09 -6.81 12.43
N ARG A 63 -5.92 -7.22 12.94
CA ARG A 63 -5.63 -7.24 14.38
C ARG A 63 -5.62 -5.86 15.02
N ALA A 64 -5.28 -4.81 14.28
CA ALA A 64 -5.38 -3.40 14.72
C ALA A 64 -6.83 -2.88 14.79
N GLY A 65 -7.79 -3.66 14.27
CA GLY A 65 -9.22 -3.39 14.32
C GLY A 65 -9.80 -2.81 13.03
N HIS A 66 -9.12 -2.97 11.89
CA HIS A 66 -9.55 -2.40 10.61
C HIS A 66 -10.16 -3.46 9.70
N ARG A 67 -11.20 -3.07 8.97
CA ARG A 67 -11.71 -3.82 7.81
C ARG A 67 -10.75 -3.59 6.65
N VAL A 68 -10.44 -4.63 5.89
CA VAL A 68 -9.59 -4.52 4.69
C VAL A 68 -10.39 -4.97 3.48
N LEU A 69 -10.45 -4.13 2.45
CA LEU A 69 -11.01 -4.45 1.14
C LEU A 69 -9.89 -4.44 0.11
N ALA A 70 -9.69 -5.57 -0.58
CA ALA A 70 -8.64 -5.69 -1.59
C ALA A 70 -9.20 -6.23 -2.91
N PRO A 71 -9.24 -5.42 -3.97
CA PRO A 71 -9.63 -5.90 -5.29
C PRO A 71 -8.55 -6.81 -5.88
N LEU A 72 -8.98 -7.81 -6.64
CA LEU A 72 -8.13 -8.55 -7.56
C LEU A 72 -8.08 -7.78 -8.89
N HIS A 73 -6.94 -7.14 -9.17
CA HIS A 73 -6.75 -6.41 -10.41
C HIS A 73 -6.47 -7.34 -11.58
N VAL A 74 -6.84 -6.88 -12.77
CA VAL A 74 -6.73 -7.65 -14.02
C VAL A 74 -5.31 -8.07 -14.38
N ASP A 75 -4.30 -7.34 -13.92
CA ASP A 75 -2.88 -7.69 -14.15
C ASP A 75 -2.35 -8.76 -13.18
N SER A 76 -3.17 -9.25 -12.25
CA SER A 76 -2.86 -10.36 -11.36
C SER A 76 -2.71 -11.68 -12.11
N ARG A 77 -1.67 -12.48 -11.88
CA ARG A 77 -1.56 -13.83 -12.48
C ARG A 77 -2.72 -14.79 -12.13
N GLU A 78 -3.48 -14.46 -11.10
CA GLU A 78 -4.66 -15.22 -10.65
C GLU A 78 -5.96 -14.77 -11.35
N HIS A 79 -5.90 -13.71 -12.16
CA HIS A 79 -7.06 -13.17 -12.85
C HIS A 79 -7.24 -13.87 -14.22
N PRO A 80 -8.43 -14.37 -14.56
CA PRO A 80 -8.63 -15.16 -15.79
C PRO A 80 -8.37 -14.38 -17.09
N ARG A 81 -8.46 -13.04 -17.03
CA ARG A 81 -8.28 -12.14 -18.18
C ARG A 81 -6.93 -11.43 -18.24
N THR A 82 -5.92 -11.89 -17.51
CA THR A 82 -4.62 -11.18 -17.42
C THR A 82 -3.93 -10.95 -18.74
N ALA A 83 -4.04 -11.89 -19.67
CA ALA A 83 -3.45 -11.75 -21.00
C ALA A 83 -3.99 -10.53 -21.77
N GLU A 84 -5.17 -10.03 -21.42
CA GLU A 84 -5.81 -8.89 -22.08
C GLU A 84 -5.31 -7.52 -21.57
N PHE A 85 -4.65 -7.47 -20.40
CA PHE A 85 -4.30 -6.22 -19.71
C PHE A 85 -2.79 -6.10 -19.46
N THR A 86 -2.01 -6.09 -20.54
CA THR A 86 -0.55 -5.97 -20.47
C THR A 86 -0.08 -4.52 -20.37
N GLY A 87 1.03 -4.28 -19.67
CA GLY A 87 1.66 -2.96 -19.61
C GLY A 87 0.70 -1.87 -19.10
N LEU A 88 0.67 -0.72 -19.77
CA LEU A 88 -0.15 0.42 -19.35
C LEU A 88 -1.66 0.20 -19.48
N ALA A 89 -2.13 -0.81 -20.24
CA ALA A 89 -3.55 -1.16 -20.28
C ALA A 89 -4.09 -1.58 -18.89
N SER A 90 -3.22 -2.15 -18.04
CA SER A 90 -3.57 -2.45 -16.65
C SER A 90 -3.85 -1.20 -15.81
N TRP A 91 -3.27 -0.06 -16.16
CA TRP A 91 -3.42 1.16 -15.37
C TRP A 91 -4.84 1.72 -15.43
N GLU A 92 -5.40 1.80 -16.63
CA GLU A 92 -6.79 2.21 -16.82
C GLU A 92 -7.76 1.29 -16.09
N ALA A 93 -7.52 -0.02 -16.17
CA ALA A 93 -8.33 -1.01 -15.46
C ALA A 93 -8.23 -0.87 -13.93
N ARG A 94 -7.03 -0.64 -13.39
CA ARG A 94 -6.84 -0.36 -11.95
C ARG A 94 -7.55 0.91 -11.51
N ILE A 95 -7.51 1.98 -12.31
CA ILE A 95 -8.28 3.21 -12.03
C ILE A 95 -9.79 2.91 -11.96
N ALA A 96 -10.31 2.09 -12.88
CA ALA A 96 -11.72 1.68 -12.84
C ALA A 96 -12.04 0.88 -11.56
N ASP A 97 -11.17 -0.04 -11.15
CA ASP A 97 -11.33 -0.83 -9.92
C ASP A 97 -11.33 0.06 -8.67
N MET A 98 -10.41 1.03 -8.62
CA MET A 98 -10.34 2.03 -7.55
C MET A 98 -11.64 2.85 -7.48
N ARG A 99 -12.17 3.29 -8.62
CA ARG A 99 -13.44 4.02 -8.72
C ARG A 99 -14.61 3.19 -8.22
N ALA A 100 -14.72 1.93 -8.63
CA ALA A 100 -15.78 1.03 -8.17
C ALA A 100 -15.70 0.81 -6.65
N LEU A 101 -14.51 0.61 -6.11
CA LEU A 101 -14.30 0.39 -4.69
C LEU A 101 -14.64 1.63 -3.84
N VAL A 102 -14.23 2.82 -4.29
CA VAL A 102 -14.58 4.09 -3.63
C VAL A 102 -16.07 4.39 -3.74
N ALA A 103 -16.70 4.07 -4.88
CA ALA A 103 -18.15 4.20 -5.05
C ALA A 103 -18.91 3.26 -4.09
N HIS A 104 -18.45 2.02 -3.94
CA HIS A 104 -19.02 1.04 -3.00
C HIS A 104 -18.96 1.52 -1.55
N LEU A 105 -17.88 2.20 -1.15
CA LEU A 105 -17.78 2.80 0.19
C LEU A 105 -18.70 4.01 0.40
N GLY A 106 -19.19 4.64 -0.67
CA GLY A 106 -19.93 5.89 -0.55
C GLY A 106 -19.11 6.92 0.24
N ALA A 107 -19.74 7.61 1.19
CA ALA A 107 -19.09 8.66 1.99
C ALA A 107 -18.13 8.15 3.07
N GLU A 108 -17.95 6.82 3.23
CA GLU A 108 -17.06 6.26 4.24
C GLU A 108 -15.59 6.66 3.99
N PRO A 109 -14.93 7.32 4.96
CA PRO A 109 -13.51 7.62 4.84
C PRO A 109 -12.66 6.37 5.05
N TYR A 110 -11.52 6.30 4.39
CA TYR A 110 -10.67 5.11 4.40
C TYR A 110 -9.18 5.47 4.52
N VAL A 111 -8.36 4.47 4.80
CA VAL A 111 -6.91 4.53 4.58
C VAL A 111 -6.61 3.75 3.31
N ALA A 112 -5.74 4.29 2.45
CA ALA A 112 -5.29 3.58 1.26
C ALA A 112 -3.95 2.90 1.56
N ALA A 113 -3.81 1.64 1.23
CA ALA A 113 -2.57 0.90 1.41
C ALA A 113 -2.23 0.09 0.16
N GLY A 114 -0.94 -0.15 -0.08
CA GLY A 114 -0.57 -1.01 -1.20
C GLY A 114 0.91 -1.32 -1.25
N HIS A 115 1.24 -2.31 -2.09
CA HIS A 115 2.60 -2.75 -2.35
C HIS A 115 2.96 -2.55 -3.82
N SER A 116 4.16 -2.07 -4.12
CA SER A 116 4.68 -1.92 -5.48
C SER A 116 3.71 -1.14 -6.37
N TYR A 117 3.22 -1.72 -7.47
CA TYR A 117 2.22 -1.07 -8.31
C TYR A 117 0.91 -0.70 -7.56
N GLY A 118 0.53 -1.49 -6.55
CA GLY A 118 -0.58 -1.15 -5.67
C GLY A 118 -0.27 0.00 -4.71
N ALA A 119 1.00 0.22 -4.35
CA ALA A 119 1.39 1.38 -3.57
C ALA A 119 1.25 2.68 -4.37
N LEU A 120 1.47 2.65 -5.69
CA LEU A 120 1.14 3.77 -6.57
C LEU A 120 -0.37 4.07 -6.56
N ALA A 121 -1.22 3.03 -6.67
CA ALA A 121 -2.67 3.20 -6.57
C ALA A 121 -3.06 3.83 -5.22
N ALA A 122 -2.48 3.36 -4.11
CA ALA A 122 -2.73 3.91 -2.78
C ALA A 122 -2.31 5.39 -2.66
N LEU A 123 -1.13 5.74 -3.19
CA LEU A 123 -0.63 7.13 -3.22
C LEU A 123 -1.54 8.04 -4.06
N ALA A 124 -2.04 7.54 -5.20
CA ALA A 124 -2.99 8.27 -6.03
C ALA A 124 -4.30 8.58 -5.28
N LEU A 125 -4.82 7.63 -4.49
CA LEU A 125 -5.97 7.88 -3.61
C LEU A 125 -5.69 8.91 -2.51
N GLY A 126 -4.44 9.00 -2.06
CA GLY A 126 -3.97 10.01 -1.11
C GLY A 126 -3.67 11.37 -1.74
N GLY A 127 -3.71 11.45 -3.07
CA GLY A 127 -3.61 12.70 -3.80
C GLY A 127 -2.40 12.87 -4.71
N ALA A 128 -1.50 11.89 -4.77
CA ALA A 128 -0.47 11.89 -5.79
C ALA A 128 -1.12 11.90 -7.19
N GLU A 129 -0.42 12.49 -8.16
CA GLU A 129 -0.93 12.71 -9.52
C GLU A 129 -0.13 11.86 -10.51
N PRO A 130 -0.42 10.55 -10.63
CA PRO A 130 0.10 9.73 -11.71
C PRO A 130 -0.44 10.22 -13.05
N ILE A 131 0.28 9.91 -14.11
CA ILE A 131 -0.13 10.21 -15.48
C ILE A 131 -1.37 9.38 -15.80
N LEU A 132 -2.41 10.05 -16.26
CA LEU A 132 -3.66 9.40 -16.65
C LEU A 132 -3.52 8.77 -18.04
N PRO A 133 -4.13 7.59 -18.28
CA PRO A 133 -4.28 7.05 -19.62
C PRO A 133 -4.98 8.05 -20.54
N ALA A 134 -4.65 8.01 -21.84
CA ALA A 134 -5.27 8.88 -22.84
C ALA A 134 -6.80 8.76 -22.80
N GLY A 135 -7.50 9.89 -22.83
CA GLY A 135 -8.97 9.94 -22.76
C GLY A 135 -9.56 9.96 -21.34
N LEU A 136 -8.75 9.74 -20.30
CA LEU A 136 -9.19 9.94 -18.91
C LEU A 136 -8.85 11.37 -18.46
N ALA A 137 -9.86 12.06 -17.92
CA ALA A 137 -9.72 13.40 -17.33
C ALA A 137 -10.24 13.45 -15.90
N GLY A 138 -9.78 14.47 -15.16
CA GLY A 138 -10.20 14.74 -13.79
C GLY A 138 -9.51 13.83 -12.76
N PRO A 139 -9.86 13.99 -11.47
CA PRO A 139 -9.27 13.17 -10.41
C PRO A 139 -9.61 11.69 -10.60
N ILE A 140 -8.69 10.81 -10.22
CA ILE A 140 -8.91 9.35 -10.25
C ILE A 140 -10.16 8.98 -9.45
N VAL A 141 -10.32 9.54 -8.25
CA VAL A 141 -11.51 9.43 -7.40
C VAL A 141 -11.66 10.69 -6.53
N PRO A 142 -12.84 10.92 -5.92
CA PRO A 142 -12.97 11.89 -4.83
C PRO A 142 -11.95 11.60 -3.71
N ARG A 143 -11.24 12.62 -3.25
CA ARG A 143 -10.20 12.50 -2.22
C ARG A 143 -10.83 12.25 -0.84
N ARG A 144 -11.02 10.97 -0.49
CA ARG A 144 -11.60 10.52 0.80
C ARG A 144 -10.63 9.73 1.68
N ALA A 145 -9.42 9.49 1.18
CA ALA A 145 -8.36 8.87 1.98
C ALA A 145 -7.99 9.79 3.15
N ARG A 146 -7.81 9.22 4.35
CA ARG A 146 -7.30 9.92 5.54
C ARG A 146 -5.78 9.84 5.68
N ALA A 147 -5.21 8.75 5.18
CA ALA A 147 -3.78 8.49 5.20
C ALA A 147 -3.43 7.44 4.14
N VAL A 148 -2.14 7.33 3.81
CA VAL A 148 -1.59 6.32 2.89
C VAL A 148 -0.51 5.47 3.54
N ILE A 149 -0.48 4.17 3.24
CA ILE A 149 0.63 3.27 3.55
C ILE A 149 1.13 2.65 2.24
N ALA A 150 2.34 3.00 1.82
CA ALA A 150 2.91 2.60 0.55
C ALA A 150 4.18 1.77 0.79
N PHE A 151 4.13 0.46 0.54
CA PHE A 151 5.30 -0.42 0.57
C PHE A 151 5.92 -0.48 -0.83
N SER A 152 7.19 -0.13 -0.93
CA SER A 152 8.01 -0.16 -2.14
C SER A 152 7.32 0.49 -3.37
N PRO A 153 6.74 1.71 -3.26
CA PRO A 153 6.10 2.34 -4.41
C PRO A 153 7.11 2.57 -5.53
N PRO A 154 6.72 2.51 -6.82
CA PRO A 154 7.68 2.62 -7.92
C PRO A 154 8.50 3.91 -7.82
N ALA A 155 9.75 3.86 -8.29
CA ALA A 155 10.49 5.08 -8.58
C ALA A 155 9.74 5.92 -9.64
N PRO A 156 10.07 7.21 -9.83
CA PRO A 156 9.53 7.99 -10.94
C PRO A 156 9.76 7.27 -12.27
N VAL A 157 8.68 7.08 -13.03
CA VAL A 157 8.68 6.46 -14.35
C VAL A 157 7.97 7.43 -15.29
N PRO A 158 8.64 8.01 -16.31
CA PRO A 158 8.11 9.13 -17.10
C PRO A 158 6.72 8.93 -17.72
N VAL A 159 6.28 7.69 -17.95
CA VAL A 159 4.97 7.36 -18.54
C VAL A 159 3.91 7.00 -17.50
N LEU A 160 4.26 6.96 -16.22
CA LEU A 160 3.38 6.49 -15.14
C LEU A 160 3.25 7.51 -14.01
N ILE A 161 4.36 8.04 -13.49
CA ILE A 161 4.37 9.07 -12.45
C ILE A 161 5.72 9.78 -12.39
N THR A 162 5.70 11.09 -12.17
CA THR A 162 6.89 11.94 -12.01
C THR A 162 7.11 12.31 -10.53
N GLU A 163 8.27 12.89 -10.21
CA GLU A 163 8.49 13.48 -8.88
C GLU A 163 7.47 14.56 -8.54
N GLN A 164 7.10 15.40 -9.51
CA GLN A 164 6.06 16.42 -9.34
C GLN A 164 4.69 15.78 -9.04
N GLY A 165 4.36 14.67 -9.72
CA GLY A 165 3.15 13.91 -9.42
C GLY A 165 3.14 13.37 -8.00
N TYR A 166 4.30 12.92 -7.50
CA TYR A 166 4.44 12.52 -6.10
C TYR A 166 4.33 13.68 -5.10
N ALA A 167 4.85 14.87 -5.45
CA ALA A 167 4.75 16.07 -4.61
C ALA A 167 3.30 16.50 -4.35
N ALA A 168 2.35 16.13 -5.22
CA ALA A 168 0.92 16.43 -5.07
C ALA A 168 0.21 15.62 -3.97
N LEU A 169 0.87 14.63 -3.36
CA LEU A 169 0.34 13.86 -2.24
C LEU A 169 -0.07 14.78 -1.08
N GLN A 170 -1.33 14.70 -0.64
CA GLN A 170 -1.90 15.66 0.32
C GLN A 170 -2.10 15.11 1.74
N VAL A 171 -2.35 13.81 1.87
CA VAL A 171 -2.67 13.19 3.17
C VAL A 171 -1.41 12.61 3.84
N PRO A 172 -1.36 12.46 5.18
CA PRO A 172 -0.27 11.77 5.87
C PRO A 172 0.07 10.44 5.20
N ALA A 173 1.35 10.12 5.10
CA ALA A 173 1.78 8.90 4.43
C ALA A 173 2.97 8.22 5.10
N LEU A 174 2.95 6.89 5.12
CA LEU A 174 4.10 6.05 5.43
C LEU A 174 4.61 5.43 4.13
N ILE A 175 5.83 5.75 3.75
CA ILE A 175 6.54 5.18 2.60
C ILE A 175 7.56 4.18 3.14
N GLN A 176 7.47 2.92 2.75
CA GLN A 176 8.43 1.90 3.16
C GLN A 176 9.24 1.43 1.95
N THR A 177 10.54 1.23 2.14
CA THR A 177 11.41 0.52 1.20
C THR A 177 12.52 -0.22 1.97
N GLY A 178 13.38 -0.96 1.27
CA GLY A 178 14.52 -1.65 1.85
C GLY A 178 15.81 -1.38 1.08
N THR A 179 16.96 -1.54 1.70
CA THR A 179 18.25 -1.20 1.05
C THR A 179 18.65 -2.18 -0.05
N LEU A 180 17.96 -3.31 -0.19
CA LEU A 180 18.12 -4.27 -1.30
C LEU A 180 16.90 -4.26 -2.22
N ASP A 181 16.02 -3.26 -2.09
CA ASP A 181 14.82 -3.09 -2.91
C ASP A 181 15.20 -2.53 -4.29
N ILE A 182 15.82 -3.40 -5.09
CA ILE A 182 16.28 -3.10 -6.44
C ILE A 182 15.60 -4.10 -7.36
N VAL A 183 14.69 -3.63 -8.20
CA VAL A 183 13.97 -4.47 -9.17
C VAL A 183 14.68 -4.38 -10.52
N PRO A 184 15.27 -5.48 -11.04
CA PRO A 184 15.96 -5.45 -12.32
C PRO A 184 15.05 -4.94 -13.45
N GLY A 185 15.54 -3.97 -14.23
CA GLY A 185 14.79 -3.36 -15.32
C GLY A 185 13.77 -2.30 -14.91
N MET A 186 13.66 -1.94 -13.62
CA MET A 186 12.83 -0.83 -13.14
C MET A 186 13.64 0.16 -12.30
N GLY A 187 13.48 1.46 -12.56
CA GLY A 187 14.10 2.54 -11.77
C GLY A 187 15.57 2.79 -12.09
N ALA A 188 16.24 3.59 -11.24
CA ALA A 188 17.66 3.90 -11.38
C ALA A 188 18.49 2.63 -11.11
N GLY A 189 19.39 2.29 -12.03
CA GLY A 189 20.31 1.16 -11.85
C GLY A 189 21.35 1.40 -10.75
N GLY A 190 22.01 0.33 -10.31
CA GLY A 190 23.12 0.40 -9.35
C GLY A 190 22.71 0.19 -7.88
N PRO A 191 23.69 0.20 -6.95
CA PRO A 191 23.49 -0.17 -5.55
C PRO A 191 22.54 0.77 -4.77
N ASP A 192 22.34 1.99 -5.27
CA ASP A 192 21.50 3.01 -4.64
C ASP A 192 20.10 3.13 -5.27
N GLY A 193 19.77 2.27 -6.25
CA GLY A 193 18.51 2.32 -7.00
C GLY A 193 17.26 2.28 -6.12
N TRP A 194 17.34 1.61 -4.97
CA TRP A 194 16.26 1.52 -3.99
C TRP A 194 15.77 2.90 -3.49
N ARG A 195 16.63 3.94 -3.51
CA ARG A 195 16.24 5.30 -3.09
C ARG A 195 15.15 5.89 -3.99
N GLY A 196 14.99 5.39 -5.21
CA GLY A 196 13.87 5.80 -6.08
C GLY A 196 12.50 5.57 -5.44
N HIS A 197 12.35 4.52 -4.62
CA HIS A 197 11.11 4.24 -3.88
C HIS A 197 10.79 5.31 -2.83
N LEU A 198 11.75 6.14 -2.43
CA LEU A 198 11.55 7.25 -1.50
C LEU A 198 11.07 8.54 -2.18
N ALA A 199 10.89 8.56 -3.50
CA ALA A 199 10.39 9.76 -4.21
C ALA A 199 9.12 10.40 -3.59
N PRO A 200 8.10 9.64 -3.13
CA PRO A 200 6.93 10.24 -2.46
C PRO A 200 7.24 10.93 -1.13
N PHE A 201 8.33 10.55 -0.45
CA PHE A 201 8.81 11.22 0.76
C PHE A 201 9.75 12.39 0.42
N THR A 202 10.63 12.20 -0.57
CA THR A 202 11.62 13.21 -0.96
C THR A 202 10.97 14.43 -1.59
N ALA A 203 10.03 14.21 -2.53
CA ALA A 203 9.34 15.27 -3.26
C ALA A 203 8.29 16.03 -2.43
N ALA A 204 7.89 15.49 -1.28
CA ALA A 204 6.88 16.12 -0.43
C ALA A 204 7.43 17.35 0.30
N THR A 205 6.61 18.40 0.36
CA THR A 205 6.86 19.58 1.19
C THR A 205 6.85 19.20 2.68
N PRO A 206 7.76 19.75 3.51
CA PRO A 206 7.73 19.56 4.96
C PRO A 206 6.39 20.01 5.58
N GLY A 207 6.00 19.37 6.68
CA GLY A 207 4.75 19.61 7.41
C GLY A 207 3.59 18.68 7.02
N GLY A 208 3.76 17.86 5.98
CA GLY A 208 2.72 16.95 5.50
C GLY A 208 2.43 15.74 6.40
N ASN A 209 3.29 15.45 7.39
CA ASN A 209 3.34 14.16 8.10
C ASN A 209 3.67 13.01 7.15
N ARG A 210 4.82 13.13 6.49
CA ARG A 210 5.39 12.10 5.62
C ARG A 210 6.43 11.33 6.41
N TYR A 211 6.27 10.02 6.50
CA TYR A 211 7.23 9.14 7.13
C TYR A 211 7.88 8.27 6.07
N ALA A 212 9.19 8.07 6.17
CA ALA A 212 9.90 7.08 5.36
C ALA A 212 10.54 6.03 6.27
N LEU A 213 10.15 4.77 6.07
CA LEU A 213 10.71 3.61 6.74
C LEU A 213 11.67 2.88 5.79
N VAL A 214 12.96 2.93 6.10
CA VAL A 214 14.00 2.20 5.36
C VAL A 214 14.45 1.02 6.20
N LEU A 215 14.35 -0.19 5.65
CA LEU A 215 14.75 -1.43 6.31
C LEU A 215 16.05 -1.96 5.70
N THR A 216 17.09 -2.12 6.52
CA THR A 216 18.38 -2.63 6.05
C THR A 216 18.25 -4.09 5.63
N GLY A 217 18.80 -4.43 4.47
CA GLY A 217 18.82 -5.81 3.95
C GLY A 217 17.49 -6.30 3.40
N VAL A 218 16.42 -5.49 3.42
CA VAL A 218 15.12 -5.88 2.87
C VAL A 218 15.09 -5.65 1.36
N ASN A 219 14.59 -6.63 0.60
CA ASN A 219 14.34 -6.52 -0.84
C ASN A 219 12.85 -6.26 -1.13
N HIS A 220 12.51 -6.08 -2.41
CA HIS A 220 11.15 -5.76 -2.86
C HIS A 220 10.06 -6.70 -2.32
N TYR A 221 10.39 -7.98 -2.16
CA TYR A 221 9.44 -9.04 -1.81
C TYR A 221 9.65 -9.57 -0.38
N PHE A 222 10.45 -8.89 0.43
CA PHE A 222 10.83 -9.33 1.77
C PHE A 222 11.40 -10.76 1.76
N GLY A 223 12.30 -11.07 0.83
CA GLY A 223 12.88 -12.41 0.66
C GLY A 223 11.85 -13.47 0.26
N GLY A 224 10.82 -13.10 -0.50
CA GLY A 224 9.73 -14.00 -0.86
C GLY A 224 8.70 -14.22 0.25
N ALA A 225 8.61 -13.30 1.22
CA ALA A 225 7.58 -13.35 2.26
C ALA A 225 6.23 -12.74 1.83
N ILE A 226 6.22 -11.93 0.77
CA ILE A 226 5.02 -11.33 0.17
C ILE A 226 5.09 -11.43 -1.36
N CYS A 227 3.94 -11.32 -2.02
CA CYS A 227 3.78 -11.07 -3.46
C CYS A 227 4.32 -12.16 -4.42
N ASP A 228 5.63 -12.46 -4.36
CA ASP A 228 6.28 -13.50 -5.16
C ASP A 228 7.04 -14.45 -4.24
N PHE A 229 6.37 -15.51 -3.79
CA PHE A 229 6.93 -16.51 -2.88
C PHE A 229 8.00 -17.42 -3.50
N ARG A 230 8.29 -17.24 -4.80
CA ARG A 230 9.30 -18.03 -5.53
C ARG A 230 10.69 -17.39 -5.48
N GLN A 231 10.81 -16.21 -4.86
CA GLN A 231 12.09 -15.51 -4.73
C GLN A 231 13.11 -16.37 -3.96
N PRO A 232 14.39 -16.35 -4.37
CA PRO A 232 15.41 -17.10 -3.67
C PRO A 232 15.73 -16.50 -2.30
N GLY A 233 16.05 -17.36 -1.34
CA GLY A 233 16.58 -16.96 -0.02
C GLY A 233 15.53 -16.94 1.08
N PRO A 234 15.95 -16.86 2.35
CA PRO A 234 15.01 -16.98 3.43
C PRO A 234 14.06 -15.77 3.44
N PRO A 235 12.76 -15.98 3.74
CA PRO A 235 11.82 -14.92 4.02
C PRO A 235 12.40 -13.94 5.05
N GLN A 236 12.42 -12.64 4.71
CA GLN A 236 12.94 -11.55 5.55
C GLN A 236 11.89 -11.14 6.60
N ARG A 237 11.51 -12.11 7.44
CA ARG A 237 10.37 -12.02 8.38
C ARG A 237 10.52 -10.91 9.41
N GLU A 238 11.73 -10.64 9.89
CA GLU A 238 11.98 -9.57 10.84
C GLU A 238 11.69 -8.20 10.24
N GLY A 239 12.17 -7.94 9.01
CA GLY A 239 11.85 -6.73 8.26
C GLY A 239 10.36 -6.59 8.00
N LEU A 240 9.69 -7.67 7.58
CA LEU A 240 8.24 -7.68 7.37
C LEU A 240 7.46 -7.40 8.66
N ALA A 241 7.87 -8.00 9.79
CA ALA A 241 7.25 -7.77 11.09
C ALA A 241 7.45 -6.32 11.57
N ALA A 242 8.63 -5.74 11.36
CA ALA A 242 8.89 -4.33 11.64
C ALA A 242 8.02 -3.40 10.78
N ALA A 243 7.92 -3.67 9.47
CA ALA A 243 7.05 -2.94 8.56
C ALA A 243 5.57 -3.01 8.98
N CYS A 244 5.08 -4.21 9.33
CA CYS A 244 3.73 -4.41 9.82
C CYS A 244 3.48 -3.63 11.12
N THR A 245 4.40 -3.70 12.08
CA THR A 245 4.30 -3.01 13.38
C THR A 245 4.24 -1.50 13.22
N ILE A 246 5.13 -0.92 12.41
CA ILE A 246 5.17 0.52 12.17
C ILE A 246 3.96 0.97 11.37
N SER A 247 3.52 0.19 10.38
CA SER A 247 2.31 0.50 9.62
C SER A 247 1.05 0.52 10.50
N ALA A 248 0.94 -0.40 11.47
CA ALA A 248 -0.17 -0.40 12.43
C ALA A 248 -0.11 0.78 13.41
N LEU A 249 1.10 1.21 13.81
CA LEU A 249 1.28 2.40 14.63
C LEU A 249 0.93 3.68 13.86
N PHE A 250 1.36 3.78 12.60
CA PHE A 250 1.00 4.87 11.69
C PHE A 250 -0.51 4.93 11.45
N LEU A 251 -1.14 3.77 11.24
CA LEU A 251 -2.59 3.66 11.11
C LEU A 251 -3.32 4.18 12.35
N ALA A 252 -2.85 3.82 13.54
CA ALA A 252 -3.38 4.37 14.78
C ALA A 252 -3.17 5.90 14.90
N ALA A 253 -2.02 6.40 14.47
CA ALA A 253 -1.68 7.83 14.52
C ALA A 253 -2.53 8.68 13.56
N HIS A 254 -2.59 8.29 12.28
CA HIS A 254 -3.12 9.12 11.20
C HIS A 254 -4.43 8.59 10.59
N GLY A 255 -4.64 7.28 10.55
CA GLY A 255 -5.93 6.71 10.12
C GLY A 255 -7.01 6.89 11.18
N ASP A 256 -6.67 6.56 12.43
CA ASP A 256 -7.59 6.64 13.57
C ASP A 256 -7.54 8.00 14.29
N GLY A 257 -6.56 8.86 13.98
CA GLY A 257 -6.39 10.18 14.59
C GLY A 257 -5.94 10.16 16.06
N ARG A 258 -5.25 9.10 16.52
CA ARG A 258 -4.84 8.99 17.93
C ARG A 258 -3.55 9.74 18.20
N GLY A 259 -3.66 10.88 18.89
CA GLY A 259 -2.51 11.72 19.25
C GLY A 259 -1.42 11.03 20.06
N GLU A 260 -1.75 10.06 20.92
CA GLU A 260 -0.75 9.25 21.63
C GLU A 260 0.06 8.36 20.69
N ALA A 261 -0.60 7.71 19.73
CA ALA A 261 0.06 6.89 18.72
C ALA A 261 0.99 7.76 17.85
N ARG A 262 0.55 8.98 17.50
CA ARG A 262 1.40 9.96 16.79
C ARG A 262 2.66 10.29 17.58
N ARG A 263 2.53 10.69 18.86
CA ARG A 263 3.71 10.95 19.72
C ARG A 263 4.64 9.75 19.83
N ARG A 264 4.10 8.53 19.87
CA ARG A 264 4.91 7.30 19.89
C ARG A 264 5.64 7.09 18.57
N LEU A 265 4.97 7.32 17.44
CA LEU A 265 5.57 7.24 16.11
C LEU A 265 6.67 8.30 15.92
N ASP A 266 6.44 9.53 16.36
CA ASP A 266 7.42 10.61 16.28
C ASP A 266 8.68 10.32 17.10
N ARG A 267 8.53 9.73 18.30
CA ARG A 267 9.68 9.24 19.08
C ARG A 267 10.43 8.10 18.40
N MET A 268 9.80 7.43 17.42
CA MET A 268 10.47 6.41 16.64
C MET A 268 11.36 6.97 15.53
N VAL A 269 11.28 8.26 15.19
CA VAL A 269 12.13 8.88 14.17
C VAL A 269 13.60 8.82 14.57
N GLY A 270 14.46 8.46 13.62
CA GLY A 270 15.89 8.27 13.80
C GLY A 270 16.38 6.90 13.32
N ASP A 271 17.69 6.70 13.48
CA ASP A 271 18.40 5.51 13.04
C ASP A 271 18.48 4.47 14.16
N ARG A 272 18.21 3.21 13.82
CA ARG A 272 18.33 2.05 14.70
C ARG A 272 18.97 0.89 13.94
N PRO A 273 19.55 -0.10 14.64
CA PRO A 273 20.02 -1.31 13.99
C PRO A 273 18.93 -1.93 13.10
N GLY A 274 19.22 -2.05 11.80
CA GLY A 274 18.33 -2.64 10.80
C GLY A 274 17.19 -1.74 10.28
N LEU A 275 17.04 -0.52 10.80
CA LEU A 275 15.87 0.31 10.52
C LEU A 275 16.15 1.80 10.67
N GLN A 276 15.76 2.59 9.69
CA GLN A 276 15.71 4.05 9.77
C GLN A 276 14.27 4.53 9.56
N LEU A 277 13.78 5.39 10.45
CA LEU A 277 12.50 6.08 10.28
C LEU A 277 12.74 7.58 10.16
N LEU A 278 12.36 8.16 9.03
CA LEU A 278 12.44 9.60 8.76
C LEU A 278 11.05 10.22 8.86
N HIS A 279 10.99 11.52 9.13
CA HIS A 279 9.73 12.28 9.16
C HIS A 279 9.93 13.68 8.56
N LYS A 280 8.95 14.12 7.77
CA LYS A 280 8.83 15.46 7.20
C LYS A 280 7.43 16.03 7.41
#